data_AF-A0A2Z2KPP8-F1
#
_entry.id   AF-A0A2Z2KPP8-F1
#
_cell.length_a   1.000
_cell.length_b   1.000
_cell.length_c   1.000
_cell.angle_alpha   90.00
_cell.angle_beta   90.00
_cell.angle_gamma   90.00
#
_symmetry.space_group_name_H-M   'P 1'
#
loop_
_entity.id
_entity.type
_entity.pdbx_description
1 polymer ?
#
loop_
_entity_poly.entity_id
_entity_poly.type
_entity_poly.pdbx_seq_one_letter_code
_entity_poly.pdbx_strand_id
1 'polypeptide(L)'
;MVSSVRSTRLPYQFTRAISFSSADRIRLDYRADNLSDQPISFLWVPHPQIAVTEPTRILLPESMEEILCVYEGHSLKNGETYAWDDVSLISPVVTGDGRKFYYRDKVPEGRSGLYGEMSGSFLILTVPQDKVPYLSLTVTPRWQGGTRRLKN
;
A
#
# COMPACT_ATOMS: atom_id res chain seq x y z
N MET A 1 -6.24 -12.69 -16.47
CA MET A 1 -4.97 -12.46 -17.21
C MET A 1 -3.81 -12.93 -16.33
N VAL A 2 -2.81 -13.63 -16.90
CA VAL A 2 -1.64 -14.13 -16.16
C VAL A 2 -0.36 -13.58 -16.79
N SER A 3 0.60 -13.18 -15.96
CA SER A 3 1.94 -12.74 -16.37
C SER A 3 2.98 -13.42 -15.49
N SER A 4 4.11 -13.81 -16.09
CA SER A 4 5.23 -14.43 -15.38
C SER A 4 6.56 -13.87 -15.86
N VAL A 5 7.53 -13.76 -14.95
CA VAL A 5 8.89 -13.30 -15.24
C VAL A 5 9.89 -14.12 -14.42
N ARG A 6 11.01 -14.50 -15.05
CA ARG A 6 12.15 -15.08 -14.35
C ARG A 6 13.17 -13.99 -14.07
N SER A 7 13.68 -13.97 -12.85
CA SER A 7 14.72 -13.01 -12.47
C SER A 7 16.04 -13.35 -13.16
N THR A 8 16.78 -12.33 -13.59
CA THR A 8 18.11 -12.47 -14.20
C THR A 8 19.25 -12.49 -13.19
N ARG A 9 18.96 -12.27 -11.89
CA ARG A 9 19.97 -12.15 -10.82
C ARG A 9 19.85 -13.20 -9.73
N LEU A 10 18.61 -13.49 -9.33
CA LEU A 10 18.26 -14.55 -8.37
C LEU A 10 17.45 -15.65 -9.08
N PRO A 11 17.64 -16.93 -8.70
CA PRO A 11 16.96 -18.06 -9.34
C PRO A 11 15.53 -18.20 -8.82
N TYR A 12 14.65 -17.26 -9.16
CA TYR A 12 13.22 -17.35 -8.87
C TYR A 12 12.37 -16.93 -10.07
N GLN A 13 11.13 -17.44 -10.08
CA GLN A 13 10.09 -17.02 -11.01
C GLN A 13 8.98 -16.31 -10.25
N PHE A 14 8.54 -15.16 -10.74
CA PHE A 14 7.40 -14.43 -10.20
C PHE A 14 6.22 -14.48 -11.14
N THR A 15 5.07 -14.89 -10.64
CA THR A 15 3.82 -14.98 -11.39
C THR A 15 2.77 -14.11 -10.74
N ARG A 16 2.04 -13.33 -11.54
CA ARG A 16 0.86 -12.55 -11.13
C ARG A 16 -0.34 -12.96 -11.98
N ALA A 17 -1.46 -13.24 -11.34
CA ALA A 17 -2.75 -13.44 -11.99
C ALA A 17 -3.75 -12.36 -11.54
N ILE A 18 -4.54 -11.88 -12.49
CA ILE A 18 -5.64 -10.94 -12.27
C ILE A 18 -6.93 -11.63 -12.71
N SER A 19 -7.91 -11.65 -11.81
CA SER A 19 -9.26 -12.15 -12.10
C SER A 19 -10.32 -11.20 -11.55
N PHE A 20 -11.51 -11.24 -12.15
CA PHE A 20 -12.68 -10.51 -11.69
C PHE A 20 -13.63 -11.54 -11.09
N SER A 21 -13.75 -11.58 -9.77
CA SER A 21 -14.61 -12.56 -9.09
C SER A 21 -16.08 -12.12 -9.06
N SER A 22 -16.33 -10.83 -9.24
CA SER A 22 -17.65 -10.20 -9.37
C SER A 22 -17.49 -8.80 -9.99
N ALA A 23 -18.59 -8.11 -10.27
CA ALA A 23 -18.59 -6.77 -10.88
C ALA A 23 -17.84 -5.72 -10.04
N ASP A 24 -17.75 -5.92 -8.73
CA ASP A 24 -17.18 -5.02 -7.72
C ASP A 24 -15.86 -5.53 -7.13
N ARG A 25 -15.31 -6.66 -7.62
CA ARG A 25 -14.13 -7.29 -7.01
C ARG A 25 -13.09 -7.73 -8.03
N ILE A 26 -11.88 -7.22 -7.83
CA ILE A 26 -10.67 -7.64 -8.53
C ILE A 26 -9.83 -8.45 -7.56
N ARG A 27 -9.43 -9.66 -7.98
CA ARG A 27 -8.52 -10.52 -7.23
C ARG A 27 -7.15 -10.53 -7.91
N LEU A 28 -6.12 -10.27 -7.11
CA LEU A 28 -4.72 -10.31 -7.52
C LEU A 28 -4.03 -11.46 -6.78
N ASP A 29 -3.68 -12.52 -7.51
CA ASP A 29 -2.93 -13.64 -6.97
C ASP A 29 -1.46 -13.49 -7.36
N TYR A 30 -0.57 -13.71 -6.40
CA TYR A 30 0.87 -13.61 -6.56
C TYR A 30 1.53 -14.92 -6.13
N ARG A 31 2.55 -15.35 -6.89
CA ARG A 31 3.34 -16.55 -6.60
C ARG A 31 4.80 -16.28 -6.90
N ALA A 32 5.68 -16.62 -5.97
CA ALA A 32 7.12 -16.62 -6.15
C ALA A 32 7.62 -18.05 -5.97
N ASP A 33 8.24 -18.60 -7.01
CA ASP A 33 8.82 -19.94 -7.01
C ASP A 33 10.34 -19.82 -6.90
N ASN A 34 10.92 -20.34 -5.81
CA ASN A 34 12.36 -20.50 -5.68
C ASN A 34 12.82 -21.67 -6.57
N LEU A 35 13.72 -21.40 -7.52
CA LEU A 35 14.24 -22.36 -8.49
C LEU A 35 15.66 -22.85 -8.12
N SER A 36 16.23 -22.40 -7.00
CA SER A 36 17.46 -22.98 -6.46
C SER A 36 17.19 -24.10 -5.46
N ASP A 37 18.25 -24.84 -5.17
CA ASP A 37 18.37 -25.81 -4.09
C ASP A 37 18.58 -25.14 -2.71
N GLN A 38 18.95 -23.86 -2.68
CA GLN A 38 19.14 -23.07 -1.46
C GLN A 38 17.93 -22.17 -1.14
N PRO A 39 17.65 -21.88 0.15
CA PRO A 39 16.59 -20.95 0.53
C PRO A 39 16.93 -19.51 0.11
N ILE A 40 15.91 -18.76 -0.32
CA ILE A 40 16.02 -17.33 -0.64
C ILE A 40 15.13 -16.54 0.32
N SER A 41 15.75 -15.64 1.09
CA SER A 41 15.02 -14.65 1.90
C SER A 41 14.35 -13.62 1.00
N PHE A 42 13.07 -13.33 1.26
CA PHE A 42 12.33 -12.33 0.48
C PHE A 42 11.37 -11.53 1.37
N LEU A 43 11.00 -10.36 0.87
CA LEU A 43 9.90 -9.55 1.38
C LEU A 43 9.00 -9.21 0.19
N TRP A 44 7.69 -9.33 0.38
CA TRP A 44 6.71 -8.99 -0.63
C TRP A 44 5.68 -8.01 -0.07
N VAL A 45 5.36 -6.98 -0.85
CA VAL A 45 4.32 -6.00 -0.51
C VAL A 45 3.57 -5.61 -1.79
N PRO A 46 2.23 -5.67 -1.82
CA PRO A 46 1.47 -5.00 -2.86
C PRO A 46 1.52 -3.50 -2.58
N HIS A 47 1.81 -2.69 -3.60
CA HIS A 47 1.96 -1.24 -3.45
C HIS A 47 0.97 -0.46 -4.35
N PRO A 48 -0.35 -0.70 -4.22
CA PRO A 48 -1.34 0.02 -5.02
C PRO A 48 -1.24 1.53 -4.74
N GLN A 49 -1.30 2.31 -5.81
CA GLN A 49 -1.38 3.77 -5.72
C GLN A 49 -2.74 4.20 -6.22
N ILE A 50 -3.47 4.94 -5.39
CA ILE A 50 -4.84 5.37 -5.65
C ILE A 50 -4.85 6.89 -5.59
N ALA A 51 -5.44 7.52 -6.59
CA ALA A 51 -5.58 8.96 -6.63
C ALA A 51 -6.67 9.41 -5.65
N VAL A 52 -6.36 10.39 -4.82
CA VAL A 52 -7.33 11.05 -3.93
C VAL A 52 -7.83 12.30 -4.66
N THR A 53 -9.10 12.28 -5.08
CA THR A 53 -9.73 13.36 -5.85
C THR A 53 -10.76 14.17 -5.05
N GLU A 54 -11.09 13.70 -3.85
CA GLU A 54 -11.98 14.31 -2.88
C GLU A 54 -11.44 14.02 -1.45
N PRO A 55 -11.92 14.69 -0.39
CA PRO A 55 -11.56 14.30 0.97
C PRO A 55 -11.81 12.80 1.19
N THR A 56 -10.75 12.06 1.53
CA THR A 56 -10.79 10.59 1.57
C THR A 56 -10.23 10.12 2.89
N ARG A 57 -11.02 9.36 3.63
CA ARG A 57 -10.59 8.70 4.86
C ARG A 57 -9.96 7.37 4.54
N ILE A 58 -8.78 7.12 5.11
CA ILE A 58 -8.19 5.79 5.12
C ILE A 58 -8.85 4.99 6.25
N LEU A 59 -9.34 3.80 5.93
CA LEU A 59 -10.01 2.90 6.87
C LEU A 59 -9.03 1.83 7.33
N LEU A 60 -8.85 1.73 8.65
CA LEU A 60 -8.12 0.66 9.32
C LEU A 60 -9.07 -0.10 10.26
N PRO A 61 -8.73 -1.34 10.64
CA PRO A 61 -9.43 -2.04 11.73
C PRO A 61 -9.50 -1.18 13.00
N GLU A 62 -10.62 -1.24 13.71
CA GLU A 62 -10.90 -0.36 14.87
C GLU A 62 -9.85 -0.47 15.97
N SER A 63 -9.25 -1.65 16.16
CA SER A 63 -8.21 -1.86 17.17
C SER A 63 -6.85 -1.23 16.80
N MET A 64 -6.71 -0.62 15.62
CA MET A 64 -5.52 0.11 15.20
C MET A 64 -5.65 1.60 15.53
N GLU A 65 -5.64 1.91 16.82
CA GLU A 65 -5.89 3.27 17.35
C GLU A 65 -4.71 4.23 17.13
N GLU A 66 -3.49 3.69 16.96
CA GLU A 66 -2.26 4.46 16.85
C GLU A 66 -1.42 4.02 15.66
N ILE A 67 -0.69 4.98 15.07
CA ILE A 67 0.21 4.71 13.95
C ILE A 67 1.55 5.45 14.08
N LEU A 68 2.64 4.78 13.71
CA LEU A 68 3.99 5.34 13.75
C LEU A 68 4.28 6.11 12.46
N CYS A 69 4.69 7.37 12.58
CA CYS A 69 5.25 8.13 11.47
C CYS A 69 6.73 7.74 11.25
N VAL A 70 7.07 7.30 10.04
CA VAL A 70 8.45 6.89 9.67
C VAL A 70 9.06 7.75 8.56
N TYR A 71 8.26 8.63 7.96
CA TYR A 71 8.70 9.65 7.05
C TYR A 71 7.88 10.89 7.34
N GLU A 72 8.56 11.93 7.80
CA GLU A 72 7.95 13.18 8.23
C GLU A 72 7.49 14.03 7.06
N GLY A 73 6.37 14.69 7.29
CA GLY A 73 5.85 15.74 6.42
C GLY A 73 6.14 17.12 7.02
N HIS A 74 5.29 18.09 6.74
CA HIS A 74 5.43 19.44 7.29
C HIS A 74 5.16 19.49 8.80
N SER A 75 4.14 18.77 9.29
CA SER A 75 3.68 18.85 10.69
C SER A 75 4.03 17.63 11.54
N LEU A 76 4.04 16.43 10.95
CA LEU A 76 4.33 15.18 11.66
C LEU A 76 5.83 14.93 11.73
N LYS A 77 6.30 14.25 12.78
CA LYS A 77 7.71 13.97 13.05
C LYS A 77 8.03 12.49 12.91
N ASN A 78 9.23 12.21 12.42
CA ASN A 78 9.72 10.84 12.32
C ASN A 78 9.92 10.23 13.72
N GLY A 79 9.45 9.00 13.91
CA GLY A 79 9.58 8.27 15.18
C GLY A 79 8.40 8.49 16.14
N GLU A 80 7.57 9.51 15.91
CA GLU A 80 6.40 9.79 16.73
C GLU A 80 5.19 8.95 16.34
N THR A 81 4.32 8.73 17.32
CA THR A 81 3.07 8.00 17.17
C THR A 81 1.90 8.98 17.28
N TYR A 82 0.90 8.78 16.43
CA TYR A 82 -0.28 9.62 16.35
C TYR A 82 -1.52 8.76 16.48
N ALA A 83 -2.56 9.30 17.13
CA ALA A 83 -3.88 8.71 17.05
C ALA A 83 -4.31 8.64 15.58
N TRP A 84 -4.80 7.48 15.17
CA TRP A 84 -5.10 7.22 13.76
C TRP A 84 -6.15 8.19 13.22
N ASP A 85 -7.18 8.49 14.00
CA ASP A 85 -8.27 9.38 13.61
C ASP A 85 -7.76 10.79 13.23
N ASP A 86 -6.72 11.29 13.90
CA ASP A 86 -6.13 12.61 13.65
C ASP A 86 -5.43 12.71 12.28
N VAL A 87 -4.97 11.57 11.73
CA VAL A 87 -4.16 11.51 10.49
C VAL A 87 -4.81 10.71 9.36
N SER A 88 -5.98 10.12 9.62
CA SER A 88 -6.72 9.24 8.69
C SER A 88 -7.32 9.97 7.48
N LEU A 89 -7.62 11.26 7.60
CA LEU A 89 -8.22 12.07 6.54
C LEU A 89 -7.16 12.65 5.61
N ILE A 90 -7.30 12.37 4.31
CA ILE A 90 -6.42 12.88 3.26
C ILE A 90 -7.14 13.93 2.44
N SER A 91 -6.49 15.08 2.25
CA SER A 91 -6.96 16.14 1.36
C SER A 91 -6.60 15.82 -0.09
N PRO A 92 -7.48 16.13 -1.07
CA PRO A 92 -7.14 16.02 -2.50
C PRO A 92 -6.21 17.14 -2.97
N VAL A 93 -5.97 18.17 -2.15
CA VAL A 93 -5.10 19.29 -2.49
C VAL A 93 -3.64 18.84 -2.40
N VAL A 94 -2.90 19.00 -3.50
CA VAL A 94 -1.46 18.72 -3.55
C VAL A 94 -0.71 19.87 -2.89
N THR A 95 -0.13 19.62 -1.71
CA THR A 95 0.59 20.62 -0.91
C THR A 95 2.11 20.45 -0.94
N GLY A 96 2.61 19.39 -1.57
CA GLY A 96 4.02 18.97 -1.42
C GLY A 96 4.29 18.17 -0.15
N ASP A 97 3.30 18.03 0.73
CA ASP A 97 3.43 17.30 2.00
C ASP A 97 3.36 15.78 1.77
N GLY A 98 4.43 15.08 2.13
CA GLY A 98 4.56 13.64 2.01
C GLY A 98 4.74 13.01 3.38
N ARG A 99 4.05 11.92 3.66
CA ARG A 99 4.13 11.22 4.95
C ARG A 99 4.04 9.72 4.75
N LYS A 100 4.80 8.98 5.56
CA LYS A 100 4.75 7.51 5.59
C LYS A 100 4.50 7.03 7.00
N PHE A 101 3.59 6.09 7.11
CA PHE A 101 3.20 5.48 8.36
C PHE A 101 3.42 3.96 8.35
N TYR A 102 3.69 3.41 9.52
CA TYR A 102 3.66 1.98 9.80
C TYR A 102 2.80 1.69 11.00
N TYR A 103 2.06 0.59 10.93
CA TYR A 103 1.58 -0.04 12.14
C TYR A 103 2.73 -0.84 12.78
N ARG A 104 2.96 -0.66 14.08
CA ARG A 104 4.13 -1.23 14.77
C ARG A 104 4.06 -2.75 14.89
N ASP A 105 2.85 -3.27 15.06
CA ASP A 105 2.60 -4.69 15.28
C ASP A 105 2.13 -5.39 14.00
N LYS A 106 1.85 -6.68 14.13
CA LYS A 106 1.12 -7.40 13.09
C LYS A 106 -0.31 -6.86 13.04
N VAL A 107 -0.82 -6.63 11.84
CA VAL A 107 -2.21 -6.18 11.68
C VAL A 107 -3.16 -7.20 12.30
N PRO A 108 -4.20 -6.75 13.02
CA PRO A 108 -5.19 -7.62 13.65
C PRO A 108 -6.07 -8.30 12.60
N GLU A 109 -6.28 -7.64 11.45
CA GLU A 109 -7.03 -8.13 10.30
C GLU A 109 -6.33 -7.72 9.01
N GLY A 110 -6.32 -8.60 8.01
CA GLY A 110 -5.77 -8.32 6.68
C GLY A 110 -6.70 -7.44 5.84
N ARG A 111 -7.18 -6.32 6.37
CA ARG A 111 -8.14 -5.42 5.71
C ARG A 111 -7.77 -3.97 5.93
N SER A 112 -7.82 -3.18 4.86
CA SER A 112 -7.75 -1.71 4.90
C SER A 112 -8.60 -1.14 3.79
N GLY A 113 -8.85 0.18 3.79
CA GLY A 113 -9.65 0.78 2.75
C GLY A 113 -9.51 2.28 2.60
N LEU A 114 -10.24 2.81 1.63
CA LEU A 114 -10.42 4.22 1.37
C LEU A 114 -11.92 4.50 1.28
N TYR A 115 -12.35 5.61 1.84
CA TYR A 115 -13.74 6.09 1.80
C TYR A 115 -13.77 7.57 1.39
N GLY A 116 -14.43 7.86 0.28
CA GLY A 116 -14.64 9.22 -0.21
C GLY A 116 -15.79 9.89 0.54
N GLU A 117 -15.49 10.95 1.28
CA GLU A 117 -16.47 11.59 2.19
C GLU A 117 -17.61 12.30 1.44
N MET A 118 -17.39 12.71 0.18
CA MET A 118 -18.42 13.39 -0.61
C MET A 118 -19.21 12.42 -1.48
N SER A 119 -18.53 11.53 -2.22
CA SER A 119 -19.20 10.58 -3.11
C SER A 119 -19.79 9.36 -2.40
N GLY A 120 -19.31 9.02 -1.20
CA GLY A 120 -19.61 7.76 -0.52
C GLY A 120 -18.95 6.54 -1.18
N SER A 121 -18.12 6.73 -2.20
CA SER A 121 -17.40 5.66 -2.87
C SER A 121 -16.34 5.07 -1.94
N PHE A 122 -16.11 3.76 -2.04
CA PHE A 122 -15.09 3.11 -1.25
C PHE A 122 -14.29 2.09 -2.04
N LEU A 123 -13.07 1.84 -1.58
CA LEU A 123 -12.24 0.73 -2.02
C LEU A 123 -11.73 0.00 -0.78
N ILE A 124 -11.99 -1.31 -0.71
CA ILE A 124 -11.45 -2.17 0.36
C ILE A 124 -10.38 -3.07 -0.24
N LEU A 125 -9.23 -3.11 0.42
CA LEU A 125 -8.13 -4.03 0.16
C LEU A 125 -8.16 -5.13 1.22
N THR A 126 -8.18 -6.38 0.78
CA THR A 126 -8.11 -7.55 1.65
C THR A 126 -6.93 -8.43 1.28
N VAL A 127 -6.18 -8.88 2.27
CA VAL A 127 -5.02 -9.76 2.15
C VAL A 127 -5.11 -10.89 3.18
N PRO A 128 -4.51 -12.07 2.92
CA PRO A 128 -4.35 -13.09 3.94
C PRO A 128 -3.36 -12.59 5.02
N GLN A 129 -3.84 -12.37 6.24
CA GLN A 129 -3.06 -11.83 7.36
C GLN A 129 -1.84 -12.70 7.71
N ASP A 130 -1.96 -14.02 7.56
CA ASP A 130 -0.89 -14.99 7.78
C ASP A 130 0.28 -14.82 6.79
N LYS A 131 0.01 -14.25 5.61
CA LYS A 131 1.00 -14.01 4.54
C LYS A 131 1.44 -12.56 4.44
N VAL A 132 0.57 -11.62 4.78
CA VAL A 132 0.83 -10.17 4.72
C VAL A 132 0.50 -9.55 6.08
N PRO A 133 1.35 -9.78 7.10
CA PRO A 133 1.02 -9.42 8.47
C PRO A 133 1.31 -7.96 8.82
N TYR A 134 1.92 -7.17 7.93
CA TYR A 134 2.31 -5.79 8.22
C TYR A 134 1.69 -4.82 7.22
N LEU A 135 1.38 -3.61 7.70
CA LEU A 135 0.79 -2.54 6.90
C LEU A 135 1.63 -1.27 6.99
N SER A 136 1.85 -0.65 5.84
CA SER A 136 2.39 0.69 5.73
C SER A 136 1.53 1.53 4.80
N LEU A 137 1.40 2.82 5.10
CA LEU A 137 0.66 3.78 4.29
C LEU A 137 1.61 4.88 3.87
N THR A 138 1.50 5.33 2.62
CA THR A 138 2.28 6.47 2.12
C THR A 138 1.36 7.46 1.43
N VAL A 139 1.33 8.68 1.93
CA VAL A 139 0.69 9.82 1.27
C VAL A 139 1.80 10.60 0.57
N THR A 140 1.62 10.86 -0.72
CA THR A 140 2.62 11.55 -1.54
C THR A 140 1.94 12.57 -2.44
N PRO A 141 2.54 13.77 -2.63
CA PRO A 141 1.93 14.85 -3.39
C PRO A 141 1.76 14.55 -4.89
N ARG A 142 2.47 13.56 -5.45
CA ARG A 142 2.24 13.04 -6.81
C ARG A 142 3.10 11.82 -7.10
N TRP A 143 2.69 11.00 -8.06
CA TRP A 143 3.59 10.14 -8.81
C TRP A 143 4.64 10.97 -9.57
N GLN A 144 5.92 10.87 -9.19
CA GLN A 144 7.01 11.19 -10.11
C GLN A 144 7.13 10.03 -11.09
N GLY A 145 6.33 10.09 -12.15
CA GLY A 145 6.68 9.40 -13.36
C GLY A 145 8.05 9.84 -13.80
N GLY A 146 8.98 8.90 -13.86
CA GLY A 146 10.27 9.11 -14.48
C GLY A 146 10.12 9.37 -15.98
N THR A 147 9.65 10.55 -16.35
CA THR A 147 10.19 11.23 -17.53
C THR A 147 11.36 12.05 -17.05
N ARG A 148 12.54 11.43 -17.00
CA ARG A 148 13.76 12.17 -17.34
C ARG A 148 13.52 12.69 -18.76
N ARG A 149 13.06 13.93 -18.91
CA ARG A 149 13.39 14.66 -20.13
C ARG A 149 14.91 14.73 -20.12
N LEU A 150 15.53 13.98 -21.02
CA LEU A 150 16.89 14.28 -21.45
C LEU A 150 16.84 15.75 -21.87
N LYS A 151 17.51 16.60 -21.10
CA LYS A 151 17.84 17.94 -21.59
C LYS A 151 18.79 17.70 -22.76
N ASN A 152 18.36 18.09 -23.95
CA ASN A 152 19.26 18.34 -25.08
C ASN A 152 20.25 19.44 -24.69
#